data_AF-A0A3D5F1K0-F1
#
_entry.id   AF-A0A3D5F1K0-F1
#
_cell.length_a   1.000
_cell.length_b   1.000
_cell.length_c   1.000
_cell.angle_alpha   90.00
_cell.angle_beta   90.00
_cell.angle_gamma   90.00
#
_symmetry.space_group_name_H-M   'P 1'
#
loop_
_entity.id
_entity.type
_entity.pdbx_description
1 polymer ?
#
loop_
_entity_poly.entity_id
_entity_poly.type
_entity_poly.pdbx_seq_one_letter_code
_entity_poly.pdbx_strand_id
1 'polypeptide(L)'
;LTESPPELELIRDGDRYRMRIDPPLRLHTGIDVDAYYLDGEQLRAAEALRLITLIPDGPQRLRLVRFSAEQQQAARLVGGHFAIPASAPGVQEEVEKTLRALAARFQVHADAAQATRQVASDSRLRAELAPVDADLSLRLVVTPLGSDGPRLTPGSGRRQLMAVIGGETVGTERDLVGERRHLEAILDALPFLDGSERSCEWLIDDAESALAAVEKLPTLPELAAVEWPKGKSVRVVSLGPRQLGMRVTRERDWFRLDGEATVDEGLVLQLSTLLGAARNRSRFVPMGNGIYAALTRSLKQKLADLAAVLEPDKDGGKAPLIAAAWLDEVLDGTELSAGRDFRQAIERLRSAQAIEPQLPKLLQASLRPYQEDGFQWATRLATAGMGGCLA
;
A
#
# COMPACT_ATOMS: atom_id res chain seq x y z
N LEU A 1 -6.08 15.10 -14.11
CA LEU A 1 -6.12 14.94 -15.57
C LEU A 1 -5.02 13.96 -16.01
N THR A 2 -5.36 13.00 -16.86
CA THR A 2 -4.40 12.08 -17.49
C THR A 2 -4.72 12.04 -18.99
N GLU A 3 -3.73 12.28 -19.85
CA GLU A 3 -3.95 12.28 -21.31
C GLU A 3 -3.75 10.88 -21.87
N SER A 4 -4.68 10.41 -22.71
CA SER A 4 -4.59 9.12 -23.40
C SER A 4 -4.97 9.25 -24.87
N PRO A 5 -4.39 8.44 -25.77
CA PRO A 5 -4.83 8.40 -27.16
C PRO A 5 -6.29 7.88 -27.26
N PRO A 6 -7.02 8.24 -28.33
CA PRO A 6 -8.31 7.64 -28.63
C PRO A 6 -8.17 6.15 -28.96
N GLU A 7 -9.20 5.37 -28.63
CA GLU A 7 -9.28 3.94 -28.88
C GLU A 7 -10.01 3.67 -30.21
N LEU A 8 -9.54 2.70 -30.98
CA LEU A 8 -10.19 2.20 -32.19
C LEU A 8 -10.62 0.76 -31.96
N GLU A 9 -11.91 0.49 -31.97
CA GLU A 9 -12.47 -0.84 -31.85
C GLU A 9 -12.85 -1.41 -33.21
N LEU A 10 -12.46 -2.66 -33.46
CA LEU A 10 -13.04 -3.48 -34.51
C LEU A 10 -14.11 -4.38 -33.89
N ILE A 11 -15.33 -4.35 -34.43
CA ILE A 11 -16.47 -5.14 -33.97
C ILE A 11 -16.95 -5.99 -35.13
N ARG A 12 -17.06 -7.30 -34.96
CA ARG A 12 -17.74 -8.16 -35.91
C ARG A 12 -19.25 -8.13 -35.61
N ASP A 13 -20.02 -7.62 -36.55
CA ASP A 13 -21.48 -7.47 -36.48
C ASP A 13 -22.11 -8.28 -37.63
N GLY A 14 -22.53 -9.51 -37.33
CA GLY A 14 -22.98 -10.47 -38.33
C GLY A 14 -21.89 -10.82 -39.35
N ASP A 15 -22.18 -10.60 -40.64
CA ASP A 15 -21.26 -10.82 -41.76
C ASP A 15 -20.42 -9.57 -42.11
N ARG A 16 -20.22 -8.63 -41.17
CA ARG A 16 -19.44 -7.41 -41.40
C ARG A 16 -18.53 -7.06 -40.24
N TYR A 17 -17.36 -6.50 -40.54
CA TYR A 17 -16.50 -5.84 -39.56
C TYR A 17 -16.80 -4.34 -39.54
N ARG A 18 -17.12 -3.77 -38.38
CA ARG A 18 -17.31 -2.34 -38.16
C ARG A 18 -16.18 -1.78 -37.32
N MET A 19 -15.62 -0.65 -37.73
CA MET A 19 -14.66 0.11 -36.93
C MET A 19 -15.37 1.23 -36.18
N ARG A 20 -15.05 1.42 -34.90
CA ARG A 20 -15.59 2.49 -34.04
C ARG A 20 -14.45 3.14 -33.28
N ILE A 21 -14.50 4.45 -33.11
CA ILE A 21 -13.55 5.18 -32.27
C ILE A 21 -14.24 5.55 -30.95
N ASP A 22 -13.57 5.33 -29.83
CA ASP A 22 -14.04 5.66 -28.49
C ASP A 22 -12.99 6.52 -27.73
N PRO A 23 -13.39 7.67 -27.14
CA PRO A 23 -14.68 8.34 -27.28
C PRO A 23 -14.92 8.77 -28.73
N PRO A 24 -16.18 8.90 -29.18
CA PRO A 24 -16.45 9.37 -30.53
C PRO A 24 -15.93 10.80 -30.71
N LEU A 25 -15.28 11.06 -31.85
CA LEU A 25 -14.94 12.42 -32.24
C LEU A 25 -16.24 13.21 -32.44
N ARG A 26 -16.34 14.39 -31.81
CA ARG A 26 -17.49 15.29 -31.96
C ARG A 26 -17.44 15.96 -33.33
N LEU A 27 -17.91 15.22 -34.34
CA LEU A 27 -18.03 15.66 -35.73
C LEU A 27 -19.18 16.65 -35.88
N HIS A 28 -19.05 17.58 -36.83
CA HIS A 28 -20.06 18.57 -37.13
C HIS A 28 -21.28 17.89 -37.80
N THR A 29 -22.35 17.67 -37.05
CA THR A 29 -23.62 17.13 -37.58
C THR A 29 -24.65 18.25 -37.70
N GLY A 30 -24.56 19.04 -38.78
CA GLY A 30 -25.55 20.05 -39.13
C GLY A 30 -25.38 21.42 -38.46
N ILE A 31 -26.13 22.40 -38.98
CA ILE A 31 -26.05 23.82 -38.67
C ILE A 31 -26.22 24.03 -37.16
N ASP A 32 -25.13 24.43 -36.50
CA ASP A 32 -25.12 24.83 -35.10
C ASP A 32 -25.79 26.20 -35.03
N VAL A 33 -27.05 26.26 -34.61
CA VAL A 33 -27.85 27.51 -34.60
C VAL A 33 -27.18 28.59 -33.72
N ASP A 34 -26.35 28.17 -32.77
CA ASP A 34 -25.56 29.03 -31.89
C ASP A 34 -24.28 29.58 -32.53
N ALA A 35 -23.81 29.03 -33.67
CA ALA A 35 -22.60 29.50 -34.34
C ALA A 35 -22.76 30.87 -35.03
N TYR A 36 -23.99 31.32 -35.25
CA TYR A 36 -24.29 32.63 -35.86
C TYR A 36 -23.92 33.83 -34.98
N TYR A 37 -23.70 33.61 -33.67
CA TYR A 37 -23.39 34.68 -32.70
C TYR A 37 -21.94 34.63 -32.19
N LEU A 38 -21.12 33.70 -32.67
CA LEU A 38 -19.72 33.57 -32.23
C LEU A 38 -18.79 34.41 -33.11
N ASP A 39 -17.87 35.13 -32.48
CA ASP A 39 -16.79 35.79 -33.21
C ASP A 39 -15.71 34.78 -33.69
N GLY A 40 -14.78 35.25 -34.52
CA GLY A 40 -13.75 34.39 -35.12
C GLY A 40 -12.73 33.81 -34.13
N GLU A 41 -12.64 34.32 -32.90
CA GLU A 41 -11.79 33.76 -31.85
C GLU A 41 -12.54 32.67 -31.08
N GLN A 42 -13.82 32.91 -30.78
CA GLN A 42 -14.73 31.96 -30.15
C GLN A 42 -14.99 30.74 -31.03
N LEU A 43 -15.13 30.91 -32.35
CA LEU A 43 -15.22 29.80 -33.31
C LEU A 43 -13.97 28.92 -33.27
N ARG A 44 -12.78 29.51 -33.26
CA ARG A 44 -11.51 28.77 -33.16
C ARG A 44 -11.38 28.03 -31.83
N ALA A 45 -11.79 28.66 -30.73
CA ALA A 45 -11.80 28.02 -29.41
C ALA A 45 -12.80 26.85 -29.35
N ALA A 46 -14.00 27.01 -29.92
CA ALA A 46 -15.01 25.95 -29.99
C ALA A 46 -14.53 24.77 -30.85
N GLU A 47 -13.88 25.03 -31.99
CA GLU A 47 -13.26 23.99 -32.81
C GLU A 47 -12.14 23.26 -32.06
N ALA A 48 -11.27 23.96 -31.33
CA ALA A 48 -10.21 23.35 -30.53
C ALA A 48 -10.78 22.46 -29.41
N LEU A 49 -11.85 22.88 -28.74
CA LEU A 49 -12.52 22.11 -27.68
C LEU A 49 -13.24 20.87 -28.22
N ARG A 50 -13.68 20.85 -29.48
CA ARG A 50 -14.27 19.65 -30.12
C ARG A 50 -13.25 18.52 -30.31
N LEU A 51 -11.96 18.85 -30.35
CA LEU A 51 -10.87 17.89 -30.45
C LEU A 51 -10.50 17.27 -29.11
N ILE A 52 -11.15 17.71 -28.04
CA ILE A 52 -10.86 17.30 -26.67
C ILE A 52 -12.13 16.67 -26.11
N THR A 53 -12.00 15.45 -25.60
CA THR A 53 -13.07 14.80 -24.84
C THR A 53 -12.55 14.50 -23.44
N LEU A 54 -13.31 14.92 -22.43
CA LEU A 54 -13.08 14.56 -21.04
C LEU A 54 -14.01 13.40 -20.69
N ILE A 55 -13.44 12.29 -20.24
CA ILE A 55 -14.19 11.11 -19.81
C ILE A 55 -13.94 10.92 -18.31
N PRO A 56 -14.98 10.72 -17.49
CA PRO A 56 -14.82 10.20 -16.13
C PRO A 56 -14.07 8.86 -16.17
N ASP A 57 -12.93 8.79 -15.49
CA ASP A 57 -12.02 7.63 -15.47
C ASP A 57 -11.64 7.30 -14.02
N GLY A 58 -12.67 7.22 -13.18
CA GLY A 58 -12.59 7.08 -11.73
C GLY A 58 -13.32 8.21 -10.98
N PRO A 59 -13.59 8.04 -9.67
CA PRO A 59 -14.34 9.01 -8.86
C PRO A 59 -13.67 10.40 -8.78
N GLN A 60 -12.34 10.47 -8.91
CA GLN A 60 -11.58 11.73 -8.88
C GLN A 60 -10.70 11.95 -10.13
N ARG A 61 -11.00 11.25 -11.22
CA ARG A 61 -10.16 11.27 -12.41
C ARG A 61 -10.94 11.56 -13.68
N LEU A 62 -10.35 12.46 -14.47
CA LEU A 62 -10.77 12.76 -15.82
C LEU A 62 -9.65 12.35 -16.76
N ARG A 63 -10.00 11.48 -17.71
CA ARG A 63 -9.18 11.12 -18.86
C ARG A 63 -9.42 12.15 -19.96
N LEU A 64 -8.35 12.82 -20.37
CA LEU A 64 -8.35 13.75 -21.49
C LEU A 64 -7.98 12.95 -22.74
N VAL A 65 -8.90 12.87 -23.69
CA VAL A 65 -8.61 12.35 -25.03
C VAL A 65 -8.53 13.52 -25.98
N ARG A 66 -7.35 13.72 -26.58
CA ARG A 66 -7.13 14.77 -27.58
C ARG A 66 -6.87 14.14 -28.94
N PHE A 67 -7.60 14.61 -29.95
CA PHE A 67 -7.48 14.13 -31.32
C PHE A 67 -6.48 14.97 -32.14
N SER A 68 -5.42 14.33 -32.66
CA SER A 68 -4.51 14.92 -33.63
C SER A 68 -5.20 15.14 -34.99
N ALA A 69 -4.65 16.00 -35.85
CA ALA A 69 -5.19 16.25 -37.19
C ALA A 69 -5.31 14.96 -38.02
N GLU A 70 -4.34 14.05 -37.87
CA GLU A 70 -4.33 12.75 -38.54
C GLU A 70 -5.42 11.81 -37.99
N GLN A 71 -5.60 11.79 -36.66
CA GLN A 71 -6.66 11.02 -36.01
C GLN A 71 -8.05 11.56 -36.38
N GLN A 72 -8.20 12.88 -36.58
CA GLN A 72 -9.45 13.48 -37.05
C GLN A 72 -9.81 13.02 -38.47
N GLN A 73 -8.81 12.99 -39.36
CA GLN A 73 -9.03 12.54 -40.73
C GLN A 73 -9.40 11.05 -40.76
N ALA A 74 -8.72 10.22 -39.96
CA ALA A 74 -9.09 8.82 -39.78
C ALA A 74 -10.50 8.66 -39.17
N ALA A 75 -10.85 9.45 -38.16
CA ALA A 75 -12.16 9.42 -37.54
C ALA A 75 -13.30 9.83 -38.47
N ARG A 76 -13.08 10.77 -39.39
CA ARG A 76 -14.04 11.12 -40.45
C ARG A 76 -14.26 9.97 -41.44
N LEU A 77 -13.22 9.19 -41.73
CA LEU A 77 -13.30 8.02 -42.62
C LEU A 77 -14.01 6.84 -41.93
N VAL A 78 -13.74 6.62 -40.64
CA VAL A 78 -14.33 5.52 -39.85
C VAL A 78 -15.76 5.82 -39.40
N GLY A 79 -16.04 7.07 -39.01
CA GLY A 79 -17.34 7.53 -38.47
C GLY A 79 -18.51 7.49 -39.46
N GLY A 80 -18.26 7.19 -40.73
CA GLY A 80 -19.25 7.14 -41.81
C GLY A 80 -19.82 5.74 -42.15
N HIS A 81 -19.70 4.75 -41.26
CA HIS A 81 -20.07 3.34 -41.53
C HIS A 81 -19.04 2.57 -42.39
N PHE A 82 -17.76 2.62 -42.02
CA PHE A 82 -16.79 1.68 -42.59
C PHE A 82 -17.13 0.25 -42.13
N ALA A 83 -17.79 -0.51 -42.99
CA ALA A 83 -18.25 -1.87 -42.75
C ALA A 83 -17.70 -2.81 -43.84
N ILE A 84 -16.69 -3.61 -43.50
CA ILE A 84 -16.09 -4.56 -44.45
C ILE A 84 -16.88 -5.88 -44.40
N PRO A 85 -17.45 -6.39 -45.52
CA PRO A 85 -18.08 -7.71 -45.55
C PRO A 85 -17.09 -8.82 -45.18
N ALA A 86 -17.41 -9.66 -44.22
CA ALA A 86 -16.51 -10.71 -43.73
C ALA A 86 -16.29 -11.85 -44.73
N SER A 87 -17.14 -11.93 -45.76
CA SER A 87 -17.16 -12.96 -46.80
C SER A 87 -16.41 -12.59 -48.09
N ALA A 88 -15.86 -11.38 -48.22
CA ALA A 88 -15.11 -11.00 -49.42
C ALA A 88 -13.68 -11.59 -49.44
N PRO A 89 -13.19 -12.06 -50.60
CA PRO A 89 -11.84 -12.62 -50.71
C PRO A 89 -10.77 -11.54 -50.48
N GLY A 90 -9.74 -11.84 -49.68
CA GLY A 90 -8.66 -10.90 -49.34
C GLY A 90 -8.97 -9.94 -48.18
N VAL A 91 -10.17 -10.01 -47.58
CA VAL A 91 -10.59 -9.11 -46.49
C VAL A 91 -9.67 -9.15 -45.28
N GLN A 92 -9.09 -10.31 -44.94
CA GLN A 92 -8.16 -10.40 -43.82
C GLN A 92 -6.91 -9.54 -44.03
N GLU A 93 -6.30 -9.58 -45.22
CA GLU A 93 -5.13 -8.76 -45.54
C GLU A 93 -5.47 -7.26 -45.57
N GLU A 94 -6.66 -6.90 -46.07
CA GLU A 94 -7.10 -5.49 -46.15
C GLU A 94 -7.46 -4.91 -44.77
N VAL A 95 -8.10 -5.72 -43.91
CA VAL A 95 -8.32 -5.38 -42.49
C VAL A 95 -6.98 -5.24 -41.77
N GLU A 96 -6.05 -6.19 -41.93
CA GLU A 96 -4.72 -6.13 -41.31
C GLU A 96 -3.92 -4.89 -41.75
N LYS A 97 -3.92 -4.58 -43.05
CA LYS A 97 -3.24 -3.40 -43.60
C LYS A 97 -3.83 -2.11 -43.03
N THR A 98 -5.15 -2.05 -42.90
CA THR A 98 -5.86 -0.90 -42.35
C THR A 98 -5.59 -0.75 -40.84
N LEU A 99 -5.65 -1.84 -40.08
CA LEU A 99 -5.34 -1.85 -38.66
C LEU A 99 -3.88 -1.46 -38.42
N ARG A 100 -2.93 -1.94 -39.22
CA ARG A 100 -1.52 -1.55 -39.10
C ARG A 100 -1.31 -0.06 -39.37
N ALA A 101 -2.01 0.51 -40.34
CA ALA A 101 -1.94 1.94 -40.65
C ALA A 101 -2.55 2.82 -39.54
N LEU A 102 -3.58 2.32 -38.85
CA LEU A 102 -4.28 3.03 -37.76
C LEU A 102 -3.67 2.75 -36.38
N ALA A 103 -3.07 1.58 -36.15
CA ALA A 103 -2.48 1.16 -34.88
C ALA A 103 -1.33 2.06 -34.44
N ALA A 104 -0.58 2.63 -35.38
CA ALA A 104 0.45 3.64 -35.07
C ALA A 104 -0.12 4.89 -34.38
N ARG A 105 -1.44 5.11 -34.42
CA ARG A 105 -2.11 6.35 -34.01
C ARG A 105 -3.27 6.16 -33.03
N PHE A 106 -3.78 4.94 -32.88
CA PHE A 106 -4.89 4.59 -32.00
C PHE A 106 -4.51 3.41 -31.11
N GLN A 107 -5.10 3.30 -29.92
CA GLN A 107 -5.11 2.01 -29.23
C GLN A 107 -6.15 1.11 -29.90
N VAL A 108 -5.71 0.08 -30.61
CA VAL A 108 -6.56 -0.73 -31.49
C VAL A 108 -7.02 -2.01 -30.80
N HIS A 109 -8.32 -2.10 -30.52
CA HIS A 109 -8.97 -3.31 -30.04
C HIS A 109 -9.43 -4.16 -31.24
N ALA A 110 -8.59 -5.07 -31.72
CA ALA A 110 -8.88 -6.03 -32.78
C ALA A 110 -8.58 -7.48 -32.34
N ASP A 111 -8.89 -8.46 -33.19
CA ASP A 111 -8.51 -9.86 -32.97
C ASP A 111 -6.98 -9.95 -32.86
N ALA A 112 -6.46 -10.57 -31.78
CA ALA A 112 -5.02 -10.56 -31.53
C ALA A 112 -4.26 -11.23 -32.68
N ALA A 113 -4.88 -12.16 -33.41
CA ALA A 113 -4.29 -12.84 -34.57
C ALA A 113 -3.68 -11.90 -35.64
N GLN A 114 -4.06 -10.62 -35.63
CA GLN A 114 -3.60 -9.59 -36.58
C GLN A 114 -2.36 -8.81 -36.10
N ALA A 115 -1.84 -9.11 -34.92
CA ALA A 115 -0.64 -8.47 -34.38
C ALA A 115 0.63 -8.91 -35.11
N THR A 116 1.59 -8.00 -35.24
CA THR A 116 2.92 -8.31 -35.79
C THR A 116 3.66 -9.32 -34.91
N ARG A 117 3.44 -9.26 -33.59
CA ARG A 117 4.06 -10.16 -32.62
C ARG A 117 3.07 -10.51 -31.51
N GLN A 118 2.93 -11.80 -31.23
CA GLN A 118 2.21 -12.30 -30.06
C GLN A 118 3.12 -12.31 -28.84
N VAL A 119 2.61 -11.90 -27.69
CA VAL A 119 3.30 -12.02 -26.40
C VAL A 119 2.43 -12.75 -25.39
N ALA A 120 3.08 -13.40 -24.42
CA ALA A 120 2.40 -13.97 -23.28
C ALA A 120 1.74 -12.85 -22.47
N SER A 121 0.47 -13.05 -22.11
CA SER A 121 -0.27 -12.14 -21.23
C SER A 121 0.23 -12.29 -19.80
N ASP A 122 0.59 -11.19 -19.14
CA ASP A 122 0.74 -11.16 -17.67
C ASP A 122 -0.60 -10.79 -17.04
N SER A 123 -1.18 -11.70 -16.26
CA SER A 123 -2.45 -11.49 -15.57
C SER A 123 -2.30 -10.90 -14.18
N ARG A 124 -1.06 -10.73 -13.68
CA ARG A 124 -0.80 -10.06 -12.39
C ARG A 124 -1.14 -8.57 -12.49
N LEU A 125 -1.60 -8.04 -11.37
CA LEU A 125 -2.05 -6.66 -11.26
C LEU A 125 -0.88 -5.72 -10.98
N ARG A 126 -1.10 -4.43 -11.18
CA ARG A 126 -0.21 -3.37 -10.72
C ARG A 126 -1.01 -2.46 -9.79
N ALA A 127 -0.39 -2.09 -8.67
CA ALA A 127 -0.97 -1.14 -7.74
C ALA A 127 -0.38 0.24 -8.01
N GLU A 128 -1.20 1.17 -8.49
CA GLU A 128 -0.83 2.57 -8.68
C GLU A 128 -1.24 3.35 -7.42
N LEU A 129 -0.26 3.90 -6.71
CA LEU A 129 -0.44 4.68 -5.49
C LEU A 129 -0.14 6.15 -5.75
N ALA A 130 -0.98 7.04 -5.22
CA ALA A 130 -0.71 8.48 -5.27
C ALA A 130 -1.24 9.16 -4.01
N PRO A 131 -0.44 10.03 -3.35
CA PRO A 131 -0.96 10.87 -2.28
C PRO A 131 -1.95 11.89 -2.85
N VAL A 132 -3.11 12.04 -2.20
CA VAL A 132 -4.15 13.01 -2.56
C VAL A 132 -4.51 13.78 -1.29
N ASP A 133 -4.01 15.00 -1.16
CA ASP A 133 -4.11 15.80 0.07
C ASP A 133 -3.58 15.03 1.31
N ALA A 134 -4.46 14.65 2.23
CA ALA A 134 -4.13 13.86 3.43
C ALA A 134 -4.32 12.34 3.22
N ASP A 135 -4.94 11.95 2.11
CA ASP A 135 -5.41 10.60 1.83
C ASP A 135 -4.48 9.90 0.83
N LEU A 136 -4.71 8.60 0.64
CA LEU A 136 -3.98 7.78 -0.33
C LEU A 136 -4.94 7.23 -1.38
N SER A 137 -4.70 7.58 -2.66
CA SER A 137 -5.35 6.91 -3.77
C SER A 137 -4.65 5.60 -4.08
N LEU A 138 -5.42 4.53 -4.21
CA LEU A 138 -4.98 3.22 -4.69
C LEU A 138 -5.81 2.84 -5.91
N ARG A 139 -5.15 2.48 -7.01
CA ARG A 139 -5.80 1.90 -8.18
C ARG A 139 -5.15 0.58 -8.54
N LEU A 140 -5.97 -0.43 -8.81
CA LEU A 140 -5.50 -1.73 -9.32
C LEU A 140 -5.81 -1.83 -10.81
N VAL A 141 -4.77 -2.11 -11.59
CA VAL A 141 -4.84 -2.22 -13.06
C VAL A 141 -4.11 -3.47 -13.54
N VAL A 142 -4.49 -3.98 -14.70
CA VAL A 142 -3.70 -5.01 -15.40
C VAL A 142 -3.00 -4.39 -16.61
N THR A 143 -1.78 -4.85 -16.88
CA THR A 143 -1.00 -4.49 -18.07
C THR A 143 -0.57 -5.76 -18.82
N PRO A 144 -1.47 -6.38 -19.61
CA PRO A 144 -1.23 -7.70 -20.20
C PRO A 144 -0.02 -7.72 -21.15
N LEU A 145 0.28 -6.58 -21.77
CA LEU A 145 1.38 -6.41 -22.73
C LEU A 145 2.68 -5.87 -22.09
N GLY A 146 2.80 -5.94 -20.76
CA GLY A 146 3.96 -5.42 -20.01
C GLY A 146 3.79 -3.98 -19.52
N SER A 147 4.82 -3.43 -18.85
CA SER A 147 4.74 -2.14 -18.14
C SER A 147 4.37 -0.93 -19.01
N ASP A 148 4.73 -0.96 -20.30
CA ASP A 148 4.43 0.10 -21.27
C ASP A 148 3.10 -0.14 -22.00
N GLY A 149 2.43 -1.25 -21.70
CA GLY A 149 1.12 -1.59 -22.23
C GLY A 149 -0.01 -0.75 -21.64
N PRO A 150 -1.20 -0.79 -22.28
CA PRO A 150 -2.37 -0.07 -21.80
C PRO A 150 -2.77 -0.51 -20.39
N ARG A 151 -3.22 0.45 -19.58
CA ARG A 151 -3.79 0.22 -18.25
C ARG A 151 -5.25 -0.18 -18.39
N LEU A 152 -5.60 -1.41 -18.02
CA LEU A 152 -6.95 -1.94 -18.16
C LEU A 152 -7.55 -2.32 -16.81
N THR A 153 -8.88 -2.28 -16.72
CA THR A 153 -9.62 -2.76 -15.54
C THR A 153 -9.53 -4.29 -15.44
N PRO A 154 -9.14 -4.84 -14.28
CA PRO A 154 -9.02 -6.29 -14.07
C PRO A 154 -10.32 -7.05 -14.32
N GLY A 155 -10.24 -8.21 -14.99
CA GLY A 155 -11.34 -9.14 -15.17
C GLY A 155 -12.51 -8.62 -16.02
N SER A 156 -12.36 -7.43 -16.61
CA SER A 156 -13.40 -6.73 -17.37
C SER A 156 -12.92 -6.37 -18.78
N GLY A 157 -13.87 -6.23 -19.70
CA GLY A 157 -13.60 -5.90 -21.10
C GLY A 157 -13.31 -7.13 -21.96
N ARG A 158 -12.59 -6.92 -23.06
CA ARG A 158 -12.33 -7.96 -24.06
C ARG A 158 -11.11 -8.82 -23.69
N ARG A 159 -11.15 -10.09 -24.13
CA ARG A 159 -10.03 -11.04 -24.00
C ARG A 159 -8.89 -10.75 -24.96
N GLN A 160 -9.20 -10.53 -26.23
CA GLN A 160 -8.19 -10.22 -27.24
C GLN A 160 -7.78 -8.74 -27.10
N LEU A 161 -6.47 -8.50 -26.97
CA LEU A 161 -5.89 -7.17 -26.81
C LEU A 161 -4.75 -6.99 -27.82
N MET A 162 -4.72 -5.82 -28.46
CA MET A 162 -3.63 -5.40 -29.33
C MET A 162 -3.29 -3.94 -29.05
N ALA A 163 -2.02 -3.60 -29.06
CA ALA A 163 -1.55 -2.22 -28.89
C ALA A 163 -0.22 -2.01 -29.60
N VAL A 164 0.13 -0.76 -29.86
CA VAL A 164 1.46 -0.41 -30.36
C VAL A 164 2.36 -0.07 -29.18
N ILE A 165 3.45 -0.82 -29.03
CA ILE A 165 4.45 -0.66 -27.97
C ILE A 165 5.82 -0.61 -28.64
N GLY A 166 6.58 0.46 -28.39
CA GLY A 166 7.89 0.65 -29.01
C GLY A 166 7.84 0.77 -30.55
N GLY A 167 6.71 1.17 -31.13
CA GLY A 167 6.52 1.27 -32.59
C GLY A 167 6.12 -0.04 -33.28
N GLU A 168 6.03 -1.15 -32.55
CA GLU A 168 5.55 -2.43 -33.07
C GLU A 168 4.13 -2.75 -32.57
N THR A 169 3.32 -3.37 -33.42
CA THR A 169 1.99 -3.87 -33.02
C THR A 169 2.13 -5.20 -32.31
N VAL A 170 1.79 -5.21 -31.02
CA VAL A 170 1.87 -6.38 -30.14
C VAL A 170 0.47 -6.82 -29.74
N GLY A 171 0.21 -8.13 -29.76
CA GLY A 171 -1.06 -8.75 -29.40
C GLY A 171 -0.92 -9.77 -28.27
N THR A 172 -2.00 -9.94 -27.50
CA THR A 172 -2.11 -10.99 -26.49
C THR A 172 -3.57 -11.36 -26.21
N GLU A 173 -3.77 -12.54 -25.61
CA GLU A 173 -5.05 -12.97 -25.07
C GLU A 173 -5.01 -12.91 -23.54
N ARG A 174 -5.87 -12.04 -22.98
CA ARG A 174 -6.01 -11.82 -21.55
C ARG A 174 -6.66 -13.00 -20.85
N ASP A 175 -6.09 -13.39 -19.72
CA ASP A 175 -6.71 -14.29 -18.76
C ASP A 175 -7.61 -13.51 -17.77
N LEU A 176 -8.83 -13.17 -18.20
CA LEU A 176 -9.78 -12.43 -17.36
C LEU A 176 -10.14 -13.18 -16.06
N VAL A 177 -10.08 -14.52 -16.07
CA VAL A 177 -10.38 -15.32 -14.88
C VAL A 177 -9.22 -15.23 -13.89
N GLY A 178 -7.98 -15.34 -14.37
CA GLY A 178 -6.78 -15.11 -13.57
C GLY A 178 -6.68 -13.70 -13.01
N GLU A 179 -6.97 -12.68 -13.82
CA GLU A 179 -7.03 -11.28 -13.38
C GLU A 179 -8.02 -11.08 -12.23
N ARG A 180 -9.23 -11.66 -12.33
CA ARG A 180 -10.24 -11.55 -11.27
C ARG A 180 -9.83 -12.30 -10.00
N ARG A 181 -9.18 -13.46 -10.14
CA ARG A 181 -8.61 -14.20 -9.00
C ARG A 181 -7.53 -13.40 -8.27
N HIS A 182 -6.64 -12.74 -9.02
CA HIS A 182 -5.64 -11.84 -8.43
C HIS A 182 -6.28 -10.65 -7.72
N LEU A 183 -7.32 -10.04 -8.32
CA LEU A 183 -8.07 -8.96 -7.68
C LEU A 183 -8.68 -9.42 -6.35
N GLU A 184 -9.39 -10.55 -6.34
CA GLU A 184 -10.01 -11.12 -5.15
C GLU A 184 -8.98 -11.39 -4.04
N ALA A 185 -7.83 -11.99 -4.37
CA ALA A 185 -6.76 -12.24 -3.40
C ALA A 185 -6.15 -10.95 -2.82
N ILE A 186 -6.02 -9.88 -3.61
CA ILE A 186 -5.56 -8.58 -3.10
C ILE A 186 -6.61 -7.95 -2.17
N LEU A 187 -7.89 -8.04 -2.51
CA LEU A 187 -8.98 -7.53 -1.67
C LEU A 187 -9.08 -8.30 -0.35
N ASP A 188 -8.89 -9.63 -0.37
CA ASP A 188 -8.81 -10.45 0.85
C ASP A 188 -7.63 -10.05 1.74
N ALA A 189 -6.51 -9.66 1.14
CA ALA A 189 -5.33 -9.17 1.87
C ALA A 189 -5.50 -7.74 2.42
N LEU A 190 -6.44 -6.96 1.87
CA LEU A 190 -6.73 -5.57 2.21
C LEU A 190 -8.24 -5.39 2.49
N PRO A 191 -8.77 -5.99 3.57
CA PRO A 191 -10.22 -6.10 3.80
C PRO A 191 -10.91 -4.76 4.11
N PHE A 192 -10.15 -3.68 4.29
CA PHE A 192 -10.68 -2.32 4.45
C PHE A 192 -11.05 -1.65 3.12
N LEU A 193 -10.69 -2.24 1.98
CA LEU A 193 -11.11 -1.78 0.66
C LEU A 193 -12.54 -2.24 0.34
N ASP A 194 -13.33 -1.38 -0.29
CA ASP A 194 -14.65 -1.74 -0.78
C ASP A 194 -14.55 -2.64 -2.03
N GLY A 195 -14.80 -3.94 -1.86
CA GLY A 195 -14.78 -4.91 -2.96
C GLY A 195 -15.90 -4.75 -3.99
N SER A 196 -16.89 -3.87 -3.76
CA SER A 196 -17.96 -3.57 -4.73
C SER A 196 -17.57 -2.52 -5.76
N GLU A 197 -16.44 -1.83 -5.56
CA GLU A 197 -15.93 -0.76 -6.42
C GLU A 197 -15.45 -1.32 -7.78
N ARG A 198 -16.23 -1.03 -8.83
CA ARG A 198 -16.01 -1.60 -10.18
C ARG A 198 -14.86 -0.92 -10.92
N SER A 199 -14.53 0.33 -10.59
CA SER A 199 -13.42 1.04 -11.20
C SER A 199 -12.05 0.54 -10.70
N CYS A 200 -12.05 -0.28 -9.63
CA CYS A 200 -10.85 -0.74 -8.94
C CYS A 200 -9.96 0.44 -8.50
N GLU A 201 -10.59 1.53 -8.05
CA GLU A 201 -9.94 2.75 -7.57
C GLU A 201 -10.56 3.16 -6.24
N TRP A 202 -9.72 3.32 -5.22
CA TRP A 202 -10.12 3.66 -3.86
C TRP A 202 -9.39 4.92 -3.40
N LEU A 203 -10.09 5.72 -2.60
CA LEU A 203 -9.48 6.74 -1.76
C LEU A 203 -9.46 6.21 -0.33
N ILE A 204 -8.27 6.07 0.25
CA ILE A 204 -8.06 5.58 1.61
C ILE A 204 -7.80 6.80 2.49
N ASP A 205 -8.80 7.18 3.28
CA ASP A 205 -8.81 8.36 4.17
C ASP A 205 -8.28 8.05 5.58
N ASP A 206 -8.33 6.79 6.01
CA ASP A 206 -7.69 6.34 7.24
C ASP A 206 -6.17 6.13 7.06
N ALA A 207 -5.38 6.89 7.81
CA ALA A 207 -3.92 6.86 7.73
C ALA A 207 -3.31 5.49 8.08
N GLU A 208 -3.90 4.74 9.03
CA GLU A 208 -3.39 3.39 9.36
C GLU A 208 -3.66 2.40 8.23
N SER A 209 -4.83 2.47 7.61
CA SER A 209 -5.22 1.65 6.45
C SER A 209 -4.37 1.99 5.23
N ALA A 210 -4.09 3.28 4.99
CA ALA A 210 -3.21 3.72 3.91
C ALA A 210 -1.78 3.16 4.08
N LEU A 211 -1.20 3.30 5.27
CA LEU A 211 0.13 2.75 5.56
C LEU A 211 0.14 1.21 5.55
N ALA A 212 -0.94 0.57 5.98
CA ALA A 212 -1.10 -0.88 5.86
C ALA A 212 -1.14 -1.35 4.41
N ALA A 213 -1.79 -0.60 3.50
CA ALA A 213 -1.74 -0.89 2.06
C ALA A 213 -0.30 -0.78 1.52
N VAL A 214 0.41 0.32 1.85
CA VAL A 214 1.81 0.53 1.42
C VAL A 214 2.75 -0.58 1.96
N GLU A 215 2.52 -1.04 3.19
CA GLU A 215 3.26 -2.16 3.80
C GLU A 215 2.96 -3.49 3.10
N LYS A 216 1.68 -3.75 2.79
CA LYS A 216 1.20 -5.08 2.37
C LYS A 216 1.36 -5.32 0.87
N LEU A 217 1.03 -4.35 0.01
CA LEU A 217 1.02 -4.51 -1.45
C LEU A 217 2.33 -5.09 -2.01
N PRO A 218 3.54 -4.62 -1.64
CA PRO A 218 4.79 -5.16 -2.18
C PRO A 218 5.04 -6.64 -1.81
N THR A 219 4.30 -7.18 -0.85
CA THR A 219 4.43 -8.59 -0.40
C THR A 219 3.52 -9.56 -1.15
N LEU A 220 2.58 -9.05 -1.97
CA LEU A 220 1.57 -9.87 -2.64
C LEU A 220 2.11 -10.42 -3.98
N PRO A 221 2.15 -11.75 -4.17
CA PRO A 221 2.61 -12.35 -5.43
C PRO A 221 1.67 -12.08 -6.62
N GLU A 222 0.43 -11.69 -6.36
CA GLU A 222 -0.58 -11.29 -7.34
C GLU A 222 -0.26 -9.96 -8.03
N LEU A 223 0.68 -9.19 -7.47
CA LEU A 223 1.16 -7.95 -8.03
C LEU A 223 2.44 -8.15 -8.85
N ALA A 224 2.44 -7.61 -10.06
CA ALA A 224 3.63 -7.45 -10.89
C ALA A 224 4.49 -6.27 -10.40
N ALA A 225 3.86 -5.20 -9.89
CA ALA A 225 4.55 -4.01 -9.39
C ALA A 225 3.65 -3.14 -8.50
N VAL A 226 4.29 -2.33 -7.65
CA VAL A 226 3.68 -1.17 -6.98
C VAL A 226 4.33 0.09 -7.55
N GLU A 227 3.53 0.97 -8.12
CA GLU A 227 3.95 2.13 -8.89
C GLU A 227 3.45 3.42 -8.23
N TRP A 228 4.26 4.48 -8.26
CA TRP A 228 3.90 5.81 -7.78
C TRP A 228 3.89 6.79 -8.96
N PRO A 229 2.85 6.80 -9.81
CA PRO A 229 2.84 7.60 -11.04
C PRO A 229 2.86 9.11 -10.77
N LYS A 230 2.40 9.54 -9.58
CA LYS A 230 2.34 10.95 -9.17
C LYS A 230 2.71 11.08 -7.69
N GLY A 231 3.38 12.18 -7.36
CA GLY A 231 3.74 12.50 -5.97
C GLY A 231 5.03 11.83 -5.50
N LYS A 232 5.35 12.03 -4.22
CA LYS A 232 6.48 11.38 -3.57
C LYS A 232 6.05 9.99 -3.09
N SER A 233 6.91 9.00 -3.31
CA SER A 233 6.65 7.66 -2.80
C SER A 233 6.69 7.63 -1.28
N VAL A 234 5.78 6.84 -0.70
CA VAL A 234 5.82 6.49 0.72
C VAL A 234 6.48 5.13 0.86
N ARG A 235 7.39 5.00 1.83
CA ARG A 235 8.09 3.75 2.14
C ARG A 235 7.75 3.32 3.55
N VAL A 236 7.32 2.07 3.70
CA VAL A 236 7.11 1.44 5.00
C VAL A 236 8.17 0.36 5.21
N VAL A 237 8.86 0.40 6.34
CA VAL A 237 9.90 -0.57 6.69
C VAL A 237 9.52 -1.28 7.98
N SER A 238 9.56 -2.62 7.97
CA SER A 238 9.23 -3.41 9.14
C SER A 238 10.29 -3.25 10.24
N LEU A 239 9.85 -3.07 11.48
CA LEU A 239 10.69 -2.92 12.65
C LEU A 239 10.34 -3.98 13.70
N GLY A 240 11.27 -4.88 13.98
CA GLY A 240 11.14 -5.96 14.95
C GLY A 240 11.98 -5.78 16.22
N PRO A 241 11.79 -6.64 17.23
CA PRO A 241 12.48 -6.52 18.52
C PRO A 241 14.00 -6.56 18.44
N ARG A 242 14.57 -7.34 17.51
CA ARG A 242 16.03 -7.47 17.35
C ARG A 242 16.72 -6.19 16.90
N GLN A 243 15.99 -5.30 16.21
CA GLN A 243 16.51 -4.02 15.76
C GLN A 243 16.48 -2.95 16.85
N LEU A 244 15.85 -3.24 18.00
CA LEU A 244 15.80 -2.34 19.15
C LEU A 244 17.02 -2.60 20.05
N GLY A 245 17.95 -1.65 20.05
CA GLY A 245 19.05 -1.57 21.00
C GLY A 245 18.59 -0.94 22.30
N MET A 246 18.74 -1.66 23.40
CA MET A 246 18.30 -1.26 24.74
C MET A 246 19.49 -1.14 25.67
N ARG A 247 19.57 -0.03 26.41
CA ARG A 247 20.55 0.18 27.47
C ARG A 247 19.84 0.33 28.80
N VAL A 248 20.25 -0.48 29.77
CA VAL A 248 19.73 -0.42 31.14
C VAL A 248 20.86 -0.01 32.09
N THR A 249 20.68 1.13 32.73
CA THR A 249 21.64 1.67 33.71
C THR A 249 20.97 1.89 35.05
N ARG A 250 21.72 1.68 36.14
CA ARG A 250 21.23 1.93 37.49
C ARG A 250 21.45 3.40 37.85
N GLU A 251 20.40 4.04 38.36
CA GLU A 251 20.43 5.41 38.87
C GLU A 251 19.74 5.45 40.24
N ARG A 252 20.53 5.40 41.33
CA ARG A 252 20.02 5.34 42.72
C ARG A 252 19.03 4.18 42.93
N ASP A 253 17.74 4.53 43.03
CA ASP A 253 16.61 3.64 43.29
C ASP A 253 15.82 3.30 42.01
N TRP A 254 16.39 3.58 40.84
CA TRP A 254 15.77 3.40 39.55
C TRP A 254 16.69 2.67 38.58
N PHE A 255 16.09 1.97 37.63
CA PHE A 255 16.71 1.61 36.37
C PHE A 255 16.28 2.59 35.30
N ARG A 256 17.24 3.27 34.70
CA ARG A 256 17.02 4.11 33.53
C ARG A 256 17.17 3.25 32.28
N LEU A 257 16.17 3.35 31.42
CA LEU A 257 16.10 2.70 30.12
C LEU A 257 16.23 3.76 29.03
N ASP A 258 17.25 3.59 28.22
CA ASP A 258 17.48 4.35 27.01
C ASP A 258 17.63 3.36 25.85
N GLY A 259 17.33 3.79 24.64
CA GLY A 259 17.46 2.89 23.50
C GLY A 259 17.16 3.55 22.19
N GLU A 260 17.57 2.87 21.13
CA GLU A 260 17.30 3.30 19.77
C GLU A 260 17.06 2.08 18.88
N ALA A 261 16.24 2.26 17.86
CA ALA A 261 15.94 1.21 16.90
C ALA A 261 16.45 1.60 15.52
N THR A 262 17.27 0.73 14.94
CA THR A 262 17.85 0.93 13.60
C THR A 262 16.94 0.30 12.55
N VAL A 263 16.35 1.13 11.71
CA VAL A 263 15.37 0.72 10.69
C VAL A 263 16.07 0.41 9.37
N ASP A 264 17.03 1.25 8.98
CA ASP A 264 17.85 1.15 7.76
C ASP A 264 19.15 1.97 7.95
N GLU A 265 20.06 1.96 6.97
CA GLU A 265 21.29 2.78 7.02
C GLU A 265 20.99 4.27 7.27
N GLY A 266 21.39 4.77 8.44
CA GLY A 266 21.21 6.16 8.86
C GLY A 266 19.80 6.52 9.35
N LEU A 267 18.90 5.55 9.43
CA LEU A 267 17.52 5.74 9.88
C LEU A 267 17.29 5.12 11.26
N VAL A 268 17.29 5.98 12.28
CA VAL A 268 17.24 5.58 13.70
C VAL A 268 16.06 6.23 14.40
N LEU A 269 15.32 5.44 15.21
CA LEU A 269 14.23 5.90 16.05
C LEU A 269 14.60 5.82 17.53
N GLN A 270 14.43 6.91 18.26
CA GLN A 270 14.67 6.95 19.70
C GLN A 270 13.56 6.22 20.47
N LEU A 271 13.91 5.56 21.57
CA LEU A 271 12.97 4.84 22.44
C LEU A 271 11.80 5.71 22.89
N SER A 272 12.04 6.98 23.23
CA SER A 272 10.99 7.93 23.62
C SER A 272 9.92 8.12 22.53
N THR A 273 10.33 8.13 21.26
CA THR A 273 9.41 8.23 20.10
C THR A 273 8.61 6.94 19.93
N LEU A 274 9.26 5.78 20.09
CA LEU A 274 8.62 4.46 20.01
C LEU A 274 7.59 4.26 21.14
N LEU A 275 7.93 4.64 22.38
CA LEU A 275 7.01 4.61 23.51
C LEU A 275 5.83 5.57 23.31
N GLY A 276 6.08 6.74 22.71
CA GLY A 276 5.03 7.69 22.34
C GLY A 276 4.03 7.10 21.34
N ALA A 277 4.53 6.45 20.28
CA ALA A 277 3.68 5.77 19.30
C ALA A 277 2.84 4.64 19.94
N ALA A 278 3.45 3.85 20.83
CA ALA A 278 2.76 2.78 21.55
C ALA A 278 1.60 3.31 22.43
N ARG A 279 1.80 4.44 23.12
CA ARG A 279 0.75 5.10 23.92
C ARG A 279 -0.43 5.56 23.06
N ASN A 280 -0.15 6.04 21.84
CA ASN A 280 -1.16 6.45 20.86
C ASN A 280 -1.79 5.26 20.11
N ARG A 281 -1.45 4.02 20.50
CA ARG A 281 -1.92 2.75 19.91
C ARG A 281 -1.60 2.57 18.43
N SER A 282 -0.82 3.47 17.83
CA SER A 282 -0.42 3.35 16.44
C SER A 282 0.71 2.35 16.26
N ARG A 283 0.70 1.62 15.14
CA ARG A 283 1.79 0.70 14.77
C ARG A 283 2.77 1.32 13.78
N PHE A 284 2.50 2.52 13.28
CA PHE A 284 3.36 3.20 12.31
C PHE A 284 4.01 4.41 12.96
N VAL A 285 5.33 4.53 12.80
CA VAL A 285 6.11 5.63 13.39
C VAL A 285 6.72 6.44 12.25
N PRO A 286 6.38 7.73 12.10
CA PRO A 286 6.93 8.57 11.05
C PRO A 286 8.43 8.82 11.30
N MET A 287 9.22 8.71 10.25
CA MET A 287 10.68 8.95 10.28
C MET A 287 11.11 10.15 9.44
N GLY A 288 10.14 10.82 8.80
CA GLY A 288 10.37 11.93 7.88
C GLY A 288 10.56 11.47 6.43
N ASN A 289 10.51 12.42 5.50
CA ASN A 289 10.72 12.19 4.06
C ASN A 289 9.83 11.09 3.44
N GLY A 290 8.62 10.87 3.96
CA GLY A 290 7.72 9.83 3.48
C GLY A 290 8.09 8.41 3.91
N ILE A 291 8.98 8.26 4.91
CA ILE A 291 9.39 6.97 5.46
C ILE A 291 8.68 6.73 6.80
N TYR A 292 8.17 5.51 6.98
CA TYR A 292 7.50 5.06 8.18
C TYR A 292 8.07 3.71 8.64
N ALA A 293 8.25 3.54 9.95
CA ALA A 293 8.53 2.24 10.55
C ALA A 293 7.22 1.57 10.93
N ALA A 294 7.00 0.35 10.44
CA ALA A 294 5.90 -0.51 10.87
C ALA A 294 6.36 -1.44 11.99
N LEU A 295 5.87 -1.19 13.20
CA LEU A 295 6.15 -2.02 14.35
C LEU A 295 5.53 -3.40 14.15
N THR A 296 6.33 -4.46 14.26
CA THR A 296 5.80 -5.82 14.29
C THR A 296 4.89 -6.00 15.50
N ARG A 297 3.98 -6.98 15.45
CA ARG A 297 3.06 -7.26 16.56
C ARG A 297 3.81 -7.49 17.89
N SER A 298 4.92 -8.21 17.85
CA SER A 298 5.73 -8.50 19.04
C SER A 298 6.42 -7.25 19.59
N LEU A 299 6.99 -6.40 18.72
CA LEU A 299 7.60 -5.15 19.16
C LEU A 299 6.56 -4.16 19.69
N LYS A 300 5.41 -4.02 19.01
CA LYS A 300 4.30 -3.18 19.47
C LYS A 300 3.84 -3.58 20.88
N GLN A 301 3.68 -4.88 21.13
CA GLN A 301 3.28 -5.38 22.45
C GLN A 301 4.33 -5.05 23.51
N LYS A 302 5.62 -5.35 23.25
CA LYS A 302 6.71 -5.02 24.18
C LYS A 302 6.77 -3.53 24.51
N LEU A 303 6.64 -2.65 23.51
CA LEU A 303 6.63 -1.20 23.72
C LEU A 303 5.41 -0.74 24.52
N ALA A 304 4.24 -1.36 24.32
CA ALA A 304 3.05 -1.09 25.12
C ALA A 304 3.24 -1.51 26.59
N ASP A 305 3.82 -2.68 26.82
CA ASP A 305 4.12 -3.19 28.17
C ASP A 305 5.13 -2.27 28.89
N LEU A 306 6.19 -1.85 28.18
CA LEU A 306 7.16 -0.86 28.68
C LEU A 306 6.48 0.48 28.97
N ALA A 307 5.66 0.98 28.05
CA ALA A 307 4.99 2.28 28.21
C ALA A 307 4.02 2.31 29.39
N ALA A 308 3.50 1.16 29.83
CA ALA A 308 2.61 1.04 30.98
C ALA A 308 3.33 1.06 32.33
N VAL A 309 4.60 0.66 32.39
CA VAL A 309 5.39 0.55 33.63
C VAL A 309 6.40 1.68 33.79
N LEU A 310 6.97 2.17 32.69
CA LEU A 310 8.02 3.18 32.72
C LEU A 310 7.46 4.57 33.04
N GLU A 311 8.10 5.23 34.00
CA GLU A 311 7.96 6.68 34.19
C GLU A 311 8.65 7.40 33.03
N PRO A 312 7.96 8.30 32.31
CA PRO A 312 8.55 9.00 31.16
C PRO A 312 9.79 9.82 31.56
N ASP A 313 10.85 9.70 30.77
CA ASP A 313 12.06 10.55 30.88
C ASP A 313 12.44 11.08 29.48
N LYS A 314 13.34 12.07 29.40
CA LYS A 314 13.67 12.77 28.15
C LYS A 314 14.11 11.83 27.01
N ASP A 315 14.87 10.79 27.34
CA ASP A 315 15.49 9.90 26.36
C ASP A 315 14.89 8.46 26.38
N GLY A 316 13.85 8.24 27.19
CA GLY A 316 13.26 6.91 27.37
C GLY A 316 12.33 6.85 28.58
N GLY A 317 12.74 6.09 29.60
CA GLY A 317 11.97 6.00 30.83
C GLY A 317 12.72 5.38 32.00
N LYS A 318 12.12 5.50 33.19
CA LYS A 318 12.64 4.94 34.44
C LYS A 318 11.70 3.87 34.97
N ALA A 319 12.26 2.77 35.45
CA ALA A 319 11.54 1.71 36.13
C ALA A 319 12.09 1.53 37.55
N PRO A 320 11.24 1.22 38.53
CA PRO A 320 11.70 0.96 39.89
C PRO A 320 12.53 -0.33 39.95
N LEU A 321 13.43 -0.47 40.94
CA LEU A 321 14.33 -1.63 41.03
C LEU A 321 13.62 -2.98 41.08
N ILE A 322 12.42 -3.02 41.68
CA ILE A 322 11.58 -4.23 41.78
C ILE A 322 11.18 -4.77 40.41
N ALA A 323 11.16 -3.93 39.37
CA ALA A 323 10.82 -4.32 38.02
C ALA A 323 11.97 -5.03 37.29
N ALA A 324 13.15 -5.24 37.90
CA ALA A 324 14.32 -5.77 37.18
C ALA A 324 14.08 -7.14 36.54
N ALA A 325 13.44 -8.08 37.25
CA ALA A 325 13.13 -9.40 36.70
C ALA A 325 12.11 -9.33 35.56
N TRP A 326 11.11 -8.45 35.67
CA TRP A 326 10.13 -8.20 34.60
C TRP A 326 10.76 -7.52 33.38
N LEU A 327 11.68 -6.58 33.60
CA LEU A 327 12.45 -5.93 32.54
C LEU A 327 13.31 -6.94 31.77
N ASP A 328 13.95 -7.89 32.46
CA ASP A 328 14.71 -8.98 31.82
C ASP A 328 13.83 -9.77 30.84
N GLU A 329 12.60 -10.10 31.25
CA GLU A 329 11.62 -10.82 30.44
C GLU A 329 11.08 -9.98 29.26
N VAL A 330 10.67 -8.74 29.52
CA VAL A 330 10.10 -7.87 28.48
C VAL A 330 11.15 -7.44 27.45
N LEU A 331 12.41 -7.28 27.86
CA LEU A 331 13.52 -6.94 26.97
C LEU A 331 14.12 -8.17 26.26
N ASP A 332 13.64 -9.37 26.54
CA ASP A 332 14.12 -10.57 25.85
C ASP A 332 13.91 -10.47 24.33
N GLY A 333 14.91 -10.91 23.56
CA GLY A 333 14.94 -10.81 22.11
C GLY A 333 15.24 -9.41 21.53
N THR A 334 15.55 -8.43 22.39
CA THR A 334 16.14 -7.13 22.00
C THR A 334 17.66 -7.15 22.12
N GLU A 335 18.35 -6.19 21.51
CA GLU A 335 19.79 -6.01 21.69
C GLU A 335 20.06 -5.31 23.04
N LEU A 336 20.18 -6.10 24.11
CA LEU A 336 20.28 -5.59 25.47
C LEU A 336 21.74 -5.36 25.92
N SER A 337 22.06 -4.12 26.24
CA SER A 337 23.25 -3.69 26.97
C SER A 337 22.89 -3.35 28.42
N ALA A 338 23.15 -4.29 29.33
CA ALA A 338 22.89 -4.10 30.75
C ALA A 338 24.17 -4.21 31.60
N GLY A 339 24.31 -3.29 32.56
CA GLY A 339 25.41 -3.28 33.52
C GLY A 339 25.36 -4.40 34.55
N ARG A 340 26.45 -4.59 35.30
CA ARG A 340 26.55 -5.60 36.38
C ARG A 340 25.44 -5.44 37.43
N ASP A 341 25.07 -4.20 37.76
CA ASP A 341 24.08 -3.90 38.79
C ASP A 341 22.68 -4.41 38.42
N PHE A 342 22.32 -4.38 37.13
CA PHE A 342 21.03 -4.90 36.66
C PHE A 342 20.96 -6.42 36.82
N ARG A 343 22.01 -7.12 36.39
CA ARG A 343 22.12 -8.58 36.56
C ARG A 343 22.12 -8.99 38.04
N GLN A 344 22.82 -8.22 38.88
CA GLN A 344 22.82 -8.48 40.33
C GLN A 344 21.45 -8.25 40.96
N ALA A 345 20.70 -7.24 40.51
CA ALA A 345 19.33 -7.02 40.98
C ALA A 345 18.39 -8.17 40.59
N ILE A 346 18.49 -8.66 39.35
CA ILE A 346 17.73 -9.84 38.89
C ILE A 346 18.06 -11.06 39.77
N GLU A 347 19.35 -11.32 40.00
CA GLU A 347 19.77 -12.48 40.80
C GLU A 347 19.31 -12.36 42.26
N ARG A 348 19.39 -11.17 42.86
CA ARG A 348 18.87 -10.92 44.21
C ARG A 348 17.37 -11.16 44.29
N LEU A 349 16.60 -10.74 43.29
CA LEU A 349 15.16 -10.97 43.24
C LEU A 349 14.83 -12.46 43.11
N ARG A 350 15.51 -13.18 42.21
CA ARG A 350 15.34 -14.63 42.03
C ARG A 350 15.72 -15.40 43.28
N SER A 351 16.88 -15.10 43.86
CA SER A 351 17.35 -15.69 45.12
C SER A 351 16.37 -15.42 46.26
N ALA A 352 15.85 -14.19 46.39
CA ALA A 352 14.89 -13.85 47.43
C ALA A 352 13.57 -14.60 47.28
N GLN A 353 13.06 -14.79 46.05
CA GLN A 353 11.84 -15.58 45.80
C GLN A 353 12.02 -17.06 46.13
N ALA A 354 13.21 -17.62 45.90
CA ALA A 354 13.51 -19.03 46.15
C ALA A 354 13.68 -19.37 47.64
N ILE A 355 13.84 -18.37 48.51
CA ILE A 355 13.96 -18.60 49.96
C ILE A 355 12.62 -19.03 50.52
N GLU A 356 12.65 -20.03 51.41
CA GLU A 356 11.54 -20.41 52.30
C GLU A 356 11.91 -20.02 53.73
N PRO A 357 11.59 -18.77 54.17
CA PRO A 357 11.96 -18.29 55.48
C PRO A 357 11.33 -19.13 56.57
N GLN A 358 12.16 -19.72 57.42
CA GLN A 358 11.70 -20.46 58.59
C GLN A 358 11.50 -19.50 59.76
N LEU A 359 10.46 -19.74 60.56
CA LEU A 359 10.22 -18.94 61.75
C LEU A 359 11.38 -19.06 62.73
N PRO A 360 11.82 -17.96 63.38
CA PRO A 360 12.86 -18.02 64.39
C PRO A 360 12.46 -18.94 65.54
N LYS A 361 13.33 -19.89 65.88
CA LYS A 361 13.07 -20.88 66.96
C LYS A 361 12.84 -20.24 68.34
N LEU A 362 13.27 -18.99 68.53
CA LEU A 362 13.13 -18.22 69.76
C LEU A 362 11.86 -17.37 69.79
N LEU A 363 11.03 -17.39 68.74
CA LEU A 363 9.77 -16.65 68.69
C LEU A 363 8.76 -17.23 69.69
N GLN A 364 8.43 -16.47 70.73
CA GLN A 364 7.44 -16.87 71.75
C GLN A 364 6.02 -16.44 71.36
N ALA A 365 5.56 -16.86 70.18
CA ALA A 365 4.21 -16.59 69.69
C ALA A 365 3.72 -17.72 68.78
N SER A 366 2.41 -17.96 68.78
CA SER A 366 1.75 -18.81 67.78
C SER A 366 1.17 -17.93 66.69
N LEU A 367 1.71 -18.02 65.49
CA LEU A 367 1.24 -17.25 64.34
C LEU A 367 0.05 -17.95 63.68
N ARG A 368 -0.90 -17.14 63.20
CA ARG A 368 -1.95 -17.62 62.28
C ARG A 368 -1.33 -17.78 60.89
N PRO A 369 -1.92 -18.60 59.99
CA PRO A 369 -1.36 -18.85 58.66
C PRO A 369 -1.00 -17.56 57.89
N TYR A 370 -1.88 -16.56 57.86
CA TYR A 370 -1.60 -15.29 57.19
C TYR A 370 -0.45 -14.48 57.80
N GLN A 371 -0.15 -14.67 59.09
CA GLN A 371 0.97 -13.99 59.76
C GLN A 371 2.29 -14.68 59.42
N GLU A 372 2.29 -16.00 59.25
CA GLU A 372 3.42 -16.74 58.73
C GLU A 372 3.70 -16.34 57.28
N ASP A 373 2.67 -16.27 56.44
CA ASP A 373 2.76 -15.78 55.07
C ASP A 373 3.31 -14.35 55.03
N GLY A 374 2.82 -13.47 55.90
CA GLY A 374 3.31 -12.09 56.04
C GLY A 374 4.78 -12.01 56.47
N PHE A 375 5.22 -12.85 57.42
CA PHE A 375 6.62 -12.96 57.82
C PHE A 375 7.50 -13.44 56.67
N GLN A 376 7.07 -14.48 55.95
CA GLN A 376 7.80 -15.01 54.82
C GLN A 376 7.91 -13.97 53.71
N TRP A 377 6.80 -13.30 53.37
CA TRP A 377 6.77 -12.21 52.40
C TRP A 377 7.73 -11.07 52.78
N ALA A 378 7.67 -10.58 54.02
CA ALA A 378 8.53 -9.50 54.50
C ALA A 378 10.02 -9.89 54.47
N THR A 379 10.34 -11.14 54.83
CA THR A 379 11.72 -11.64 54.80
C THR A 379 12.26 -11.73 53.37
N ARG A 380 11.44 -12.20 52.41
CA ARG A 380 11.81 -12.20 50.99
C ARG A 380 12.04 -10.79 50.47
N LEU A 381 11.16 -9.85 50.83
CA LEU A 381 11.28 -8.45 50.42
C LEU A 381 12.55 -7.77 50.96
N ALA A 382 12.85 -7.97 52.25
CA ALA A 382 14.07 -7.50 52.87
C ALA A 382 15.32 -8.12 52.24
N THR A 383 15.28 -9.42 51.91
CA THR A 383 16.40 -10.13 51.26
C THR A 383 16.65 -9.61 49.84
N ALA A 384 15.59 -9.22 49.13
CA ALA A 384 15.70 -8.54 47.85
C ALA A 384 16.24 -7.09 47.95
N GLY A 385 16.42 -6.56 49.17
CA GLY A 385 16.85 -5.17 49.40
C GLY A 385 15.77 -4.15 49.08
N MET A 386 14.49 -4.53 49.21
CA MET A 386 13.34 -3.70 48.85
C MET A 386 12.55 -3.27 50.09
N GLY A 387 11.89 -2.11 50.00
CA GLY A 387 10.89 -1.68 50.97
C GLY A 387 9.49 -2.17 50.58
N GLY A 388 8.56 -2.17 51.54
CA GLY A 388 7.17 -2.52 51.30
C GLY A 388 6.22 -1.88 52.31
N CYS A 389 4.95 -1.78 51.92
CA CYS A 389 3.86 -1.43 52.80
C CYS A 389 3.03 -2.69 53.05
N LEU A 390 2.82 -3.04 54.32
CA LEU A 390 1.88 -4.09 54.71
C LEU A 390 0.53 -3.42 54.97
N ALA A 391 -0.36 -3.46 53.98
CA ALA A 391 -1.64 -2.76 53.97
C ALA A 391 -2.79 -3.64 54.50
#